data_AF-A0A0S7Z8Z0-F1
#
_entry.id   AF-A0A0S7Z8Z0-F1
#
_cell.length_a   1.000
_cell.length_b   1.000
_cell.length_c   1.000
_cell.angle_alpha   90.00
_cell.angle_beta   90.00
_cell.angle_gamma   90.00
#
_symmetry.space_group_name_H-M   'P 1'
#
loop_
_entity.id
_entity.type
_entity.pdbx_description
1 polymer ?
#
loop_
_entity_poly.entity_id
_entity_poly.type
_entity_poly.pdbx_seq_one_letter_code
_entity_poly.pdbx_strand_id
1 'polypeptide(L)'
;MPDIIETVKCVGCRSCEVACSFHHKKLFWPAISSIEVKRWEKAGRFGIVVHTQDEKGRIACDGCGFCIDFCTNEVRDELAAILEKETSYRKGAK
;
A
#
# COMPACT_ATOMS: atom_id res chain seq x y z
N MET A 1 -11.51 7.55 -8.24
CA MET A 1 -11.81 6.82 -6.98
C MET A 1 -10.74 5.74 -6.86
N PRO A 2 -9.93 5.72 -5.80
CA PRO A 2 -8.94 4.65 -5.64
C PRO A 2 -9.67 3.35 -5.30
N ASP A 3 -9.30 2.27 -5.97
CA ASP A 3 -9.84 0.95 -5.71
C ASP A 3 -9.42 0.49 -4.30
N ILE A 4 -10.41 0.12 -3.49
CA ILE A 4 -10.19 -0.48 -2.18
C ILE A 4 -9.99 -1.97 -2.42
N ILE A 5 -8.76 -2.46 -2.29
CA ILE A 5 -8.52 -3.89 -2.43
C ILE A 5 -8.68 -4.57 -1.07
N GLU A 6 -9.68 -5.45 -0.98
CA GLU A 6 -9.82 -6.34 0.15
C GLU A 6 -8.67 -7.34 0.18
N THR A 7 -7.88 -7.28 1.24
CA THR A 7 -6.83 -8.25 1.54
C THR A 7 -7.28 -9.12 2.69
N VAL A 8 -7.40 -10.42 2.47
CA VAL A 8 -7.94 -11.34 3.50
C VAL A 8 -6.95 -11.50 4.66
N LYS A 9 -5.65 -11.37 4.38
CA LYS A 9 -4.57 -11.61 5.34
C LYS A 9 -3.99 -10.34 5.96
N CYS A 10 -4.36 -9.15 5.50
CA CYS A 10 -3.85 -7.92 6.10
C CYS A 10 -4.37 -7.79 7.53
N VAL A 11 -3.44 -7.60 8.46
CA VAL A 11 -3.73 -7.44 9.90
C VAL A 11 -3.78 -5.98 10.35
N GLY A 12 -3.60 -5.03 9.43
CA GLY A 12 -3.66 -3.61 9.77
C GLY A 12 -2.44 -3.07 10.51
N CYS A 13 -1.25 -3.67 10.34
CA CYS A 13 -0.02 -3.24 11.04
C CYS A 13 0.49 -1.84 10.61
N ARG A 14 0.05 -1.32 9.46
CA ARG A 14 0.41 0.01 8.91
C ARG A 14 1.89 0.21 8.58
N SER A 15 2.72 -0.83 8.67
CA SER A 15 4.14 -0.75 8.32
C SER A 15 4.38 -0.32 6.87
N CYS A 16 3.51 -0.73 5.94
CA CYS A 16 3.59 -0.35 4.53
C CYS A 16 3.34 1.16 4.30
N GLU A 17 2.45 1.79 5.07
CA GLU A 17 2.18 3.23 4.99
C GLU A 17 3.42 4.03 5.39
N VAL A 18 4.03 3.64 6.50
CA VAL A 18 5.25 4.27 7.04
C VAL A 18 6.44 4.06 6.10
N ALA A 19 6.62 2.86 5.55
CA ALA A 19 7.68 2.57 4.59
C ALA A 19 7.54 3.42 3.31
N CYS A 20 6.31 3.55 2.81
CA CYS A 20 6.02 4.36 1.63
C CYS A 20 6.25 5.85 1.89
N SER A 21 5.80 6.41 3.03
CA SER A 21 6.04 7.81 3.38
C SER A 21 7.54 8.12 3.53
N PHE A 22 8.30 7.16 4.06
CA PHE A 22 9.75 7.28 4.20
C PHE A 22 10.45 7.27 2.83
N HIS A 23 10.03 6.42 1.90
CA HIS A 23 10.57 6.41 0.54
C HIS A 23 10.36 7.75 -0.18
N HIS A 24 9.13 8.28 -0.18
CA HIS A 24 8.83 9.49 -0.95
C HIS A 24 9.33 10.80 -0.31
N LYS A 25 9.21 10.94 1.01
CA LYS A 25 9.51 12.21 1.70
C LYS A 25 10.51 12.08 2.84
N LYS A 26 10.98 10.86 3.15
CA LYS A 26 11.81 10.56 4.34
C LYS A 26 11.14 10.99 5.65
N LEU A 27 9.81 10.94 5.66
CA LEU A 27 8.97 11.26 6.81
C LEU A 27 8.22 10.01 7.24
N PHE A 28 7.98 9.87 8.54
CA PHE A 28 7.20 8.77 9.11
C PHE A 28 5.72 9.17 9.26
N TRP A 29 5.12 9.70 8.17
CA TRP A 29 3.73 10.14 8.14
C TRP A 29 2.87 9.27 7.21
N PRO A 30 2.04 8.37 7.76
CA PRO A 30 1.08 7.58 6.98
C PRO A 30 0.07 8.41 6.18
N ALA A 31 -0.13 9.68 6.54
CA ALA A 31 -1.08 10.56 5.84
C ALA A 31 -0.62 10.95 4.43
N ILE A 32 0.68 10.89 4.13
CA ILE A 32 1.25 11.29 2.84
C ILE A 32 1.63 10.11 1.94
N SER A 33 1.52 8.87 2.44
CA SER A 33 1.88 7.68 1.69
C SER A 33 0.91 7.42 0.54
N SER A 34 1.43 6.79 -0.50
CA SER A 34 0.64 6.31 -1.65
C SER A 34 -0.20 5.09 -1.31
N ILE A 35 0.10 4.41 -0.21
CA ILE A 35 -0.66 3.27 0.29
C ILE A 35 -1.38 3.66 1.59
N GLU A 36 -2.65 3.29 1.70
CA GLU A 36 -3.48 3.53 2.87
C GLU A 36 -4.16 2.23 3.31
N VAL A 37 -4.12 1.91 4.59
CA VAL A 37 -4.79 0.75 5.17
C VAL A 37 -6.11 1.20 5.79
N LYS A 38 -7.22 0.81 5.17
CA LYS A 38 -8.57 1.07 5.69
C LYS A 38 -9.13 -0.14 6.42
N ARG A 39 -9.74 0.12 7.57
CA ARG A 39 -10.48 -0.91 8.32
C ARG A 39 -11.92 -0.97 7.80
N TRP A 40 -12.38 -2.17 7.50
CA TRP A 40 -13.77 -2.44 7.18
C TRP A 40 -14.53 -2.86 8.44
N GLU A 41 -15.25 -1.90 9.03
CA GLU A 41 -16.01 -2.10 10.29
C GLU A 41 -17.02 -3.25 10.22
N LYS A 42 -17.73 -3.41 9.09
CA LYS A 42 -18.73 -4.48 8.91
C LYS A 42 -18.16 -5.91 8.85
N ALA A 43 -16.92 -6.08 8.40
CA ALA A 43 -16.34 -7.40 8.15
C ALA A 43 -15.22 -7.78 9.15
N GLY A 44 -14.79 -6.83 10.00
CA GLY A 44 -13.63 -7.03 10.88
C GLY A 44 -12.32 -7.24 10.11
N ARG A 45 -12.26 -6.80 8.85
CA ARG A 45 -11.12 -6.99 7.94
C ARG A 45 -10.44 -5.68 7.61
N PHE A 46 -9.23 -5.78 7.06
CA PHE A 46 -8.47 -4.64 6.56
C PHE A 46 -8.40 -4.68 5.03
N GLY A 47 -8.64 -3.54 4.40
CA GLY A 47 -8.43 -3.30 2.98
C GLY A 47 -7.23 -2.39 2.78
N ILE A 48 -6.56 -2.55 1.64
CA ILE A 48 -5.46 -1.73 1.21
C ILE A 48 -5.92 -0.88 0.05
N VAL A 49 -5.63 0.41 0.10
CA VAL A 49 -5.95 1.38 -0.94
C VAL A 49 -4.63 1.89 -1.50
N VAL A 50 -4.47 1.81 -2.81
CA VAL A 50 -3.32 2.38 -3.51
C VAL A 50 -3.76 3.63 -4.26
N HIS A 51 -3.11 4.74 -3.97
CA HIS A 51 -3.35 6.03 -4.62
C HIS A 51 -2.42 6.13 -5.84
N THR A 52 -3.00 6.07 -7.03
CA THR A 52 -2.28 6.20 -8.32
C THR A 52 -2.17 7.65 -8.79
N GLN A 53 -2.83 8.57 -8.11
CA GLN A 53 -2.84 10.01 -8.40
C GLN A 53 -2.64 10.80 -7.10
N ASP A 54 -2.05 11.99 -7.21
CA ASP A 54 -1.88 12.88 -6.07
C ASP A 54 -3.24 13.45 -5.64
N GLU A 55 -3.82 12.89 -4.57
CA GLU A 55 -5.10 13.35 -4.01
C GLU A 55 -4.96 13.67 -2.51
N LYS A 56 -5.49 14.82 -2.06
CA LYS A 56 -5.55 15.22 -0.63
C LYS A 56 -4.19 15.18 0.10
N GLY A 57 -3.10 15.48 -0.60
CA GLY A 57 -1.75 15.48 -0.01
C GLY A 57 -1.11 14.10 0.10
N ARG A 58 -1.74 13.05 -0.43
CA ARG A 58 -1.11 11.76 -0.69
C ARG A 58 -0.38 11.79 -2.02
N ILE A 59 0.73 11.08 -2.05
CA ILE A 59 1.62 11.02 -3.22
C ILE A 59 1.17 9.88 -4.12
N ALA A 60 1.23 10.06 -5.43
CA ALA A 60 0.98 8.98 -6.38
C ALA A 60 2.00 7.84 -6.23
N CYS A 61 1.52 6.60 -6.29
CA CYS A 61 2.38 5.41 -6.23
C CYS A 61 3.31 5.34 -7.45
N ASP A 62 4.60 5.24 -7.20
CA ASP A 62 5.66 5.13 -8.21
C ASP A 62 6.00 3.68 -8.59
N GLY A 63 5.33 2.69 -7.98
CA GLY A 63 5.63 1.28 -8.20
C GLY A 63 7.01 0.86 -7.68
N CYS A 64 7.52 1.49 -6.62
CA CYS A 64 8.83 1.15 -6.04
C CYS A 64 8.90 -0.23 -5.37
N GLY A 65 7.77 -0.80 -4.93
CA GLY A 65 7.73 -2.08 -4.23
C GLY A 65 8.21 -2.06 -2.77
N PHE A 66 8.59 -0.91 -2.21
CA PHE A 66 9.11 -0.80 -0.84
C PHE A 66 8.12 -1.30 0.24
N CYS A 67 6.81 -1.17 -0.04
CA CYS A 67 5.75 -1.65 0.84
C CYS A 67 5.71 -3.18 0.95
N ILE A 68 6.17 -3.92 -0.06
CA ILE A 68 6.22 -5.39 -0.10
C ILE A 68 7.32 -5.92 0.83
N ASP A 69 8.47 -5.24 0.88
CA ASP A 69 9.60 -5.64 1.72
C ASP A 69 9.26 -5.59 3.21
N PHE A 70 8.52 -4.57 3.63
CA PHE A 70 8.05 -4.41 5.02
C PHE A 70 6.72 -5.12 5.31
N CYS A 71 6.11 -5.75 4.32
CA CYS A 71 4.90 -6.53 4.51
C CYS A 71 5.22 -7.93 5.04
N THR A 72 4.31 -8.48 5.84
CA THR A 72 4.38 -9.88 6.31
C THR A 72 4.34 -10.83 5.12
N ASN A 73 5.15 -11.89 5.17
CA ASN A 73 5.29 -12.87 4.07
C ASN A 73 3.95 -13.38 3.53
N GLU A 74 2.96 -13.57 4.40
CA GLU A 74 1.65 -14.11 4.03
C GLU A 74 0.82 -13.18 3.14
N VAL A 75 1.00 -11.86 3.29
CA VAL A 75 0.27 -10.79 2.58
C VAL A 75 1.07 -10.30 1.36
N ARG A 76 2.38 -10.53 1.37
CA ARG A 76 3.32 -10.05 0.36
C ARG A 76 2.89 -10.39 -1.07
N ASP A 77 2.46 -11.63 -1.30
CA ASP A 77 2.03 -12.08 -2.64
C ASP A 77 0.72 -11.44 -3.10
N GLU A 78 -0.24 -11.24 -2.19
CA GLU A 78 -1.48 -10.52 -2.49
C GLU A 78 -1.17 -9.06 -2.83
N LEU A 79 -0.33 -8.40 -2.03
CA LEU A 79 0.07 -7.01 -2.26
C LEU A 79 0.85 -6.85 -3.56
N ALA A 80 1.72 -7.79 -3.91
CA ALA A 80 2.45 -7.77 -5.17
C ALA A 80 1.50 -7.87 -6.38
N ALA A 81 0.54 -8.79 -6.36
CA ALA A 81 -0.45 -8.93 -7.43
C ALA A 81 -1.31 -7.67 -7.61
N ILE A 82 -1.64 -7.01 -6.50
CA ILE A 82 -2.36 -5.72 -6.49
C ILE A 82 -1.52 -4.63 -7.14
N LEU A 83 -0.26 -4.51 -6.73
CA LEU A 83 0.64 -3.49 -7.28
C LEU A 83 0.89 -3.71 -8.78
N GLU A 84 1.01 -4.96 -9.24
CA GLU A 84 1.14 -5.27 -10.68
C GLU A 84 -0.12 -4.90 -11.48
N LYS A 85 -1.30 -4.96 -10.85
CA LYS A 85 -2.58 -4.65 -11.50
C LYS A 85 -2.90 -3.15 -11.52
N GLU A 86 -2.60 -2.46 -10.42
CA GLU A 86 -3.01 -1.07 -10.18
C GLU A 86 -1.88 -0.06 -10.48
N THR A 87 -0.63 -0.51 -10.62
CA THR A 87 0.54 0.34 -10.83
C THR A 87 1.50 -0.22 -11.87
N SER A 88 2.55 0.53 -12.24
CA SER A 88 3.63 0.06 -13.11
C SER A 88 4.63 -0.88 -12.40
N TYR A 89 4.34 -1.35 -11.18
CA TYR A 89 5.21 -2.27 -10.45
C TYR A 89 5.39 -3.57 -11.23
N ARG A 90 6.64 -4.02 -11.42
CA ARG A 90 6.98 -5.28 -12.09
C ARG A 90 7.85 -6.11 -11.13
N LYS A 91 7.34 -7.26 -10.70
CA LYS A 91 8.04 -8.17 -9.76
C LYS A 91 9.36 -8.62 -10.41
N GLY A 92 10.49 -8.06 -9.95
CA GLY A 92 11.82 -8.36 -10.49
C GLY A 92 12.67 -7.16 -10.94
N ALA A 93 12.22 -5.92 -10.79
CA ALA A 93 13.09 -4.75 -10.95
C ALA A 93 14.00 -4.61 -9.71
N LYS A 94 15.11 -5.34 -9.69
CA LYS A 94 16.23 -5.10 -8.80
C LYS A 94 17.47 -4.79 -9.62
#